data_AF-A0A357BJT6-F1
#
_entry.id   AF-A0A357BJT6-F1
#
_cell.length_a   1.000
_cell.length_b   1.000
_cell.length_c   1.000
_cell.angle_alpha   90.00
_cell.angle_beta   90.00
_cell.angle_gamma   90.00
#
_symmetry.space_group_name_H-M   'P 1'
#
loop_
_entity.id
_entity.type
_entity.pdbx_description
1 polymer ?
#
loop_
_entity_poly.entity_id
_entity_poly.type
_entity_poly.pdbx_seq_one_letter_code
_entity_poly.pdbx_strand_id
1 'polypeptide(L)'
;MGIRAAALSAIGGIKKCYIQNKPIPGVLIVYIAAPISQTIYGLILLLQLIPAMDKSAYLGLFGVFAGMGLAVSAYGQGIIGAAAADAACETGKGDPKFIIALGIIETVALFVMVFGILALGNLPSPQ
;
A
#
# COMPACT_ATOMS: atom_id res chain seq x y z
N MET A 1 -3.20 0.95 8.82
CA MET A 1 -4.65 1.10 8.52
C MET A 1 -5.11 0.20 7.37
N GLY A 2 -4.41 0.19 6.22
CA GLY A 2 -4.80 -0.66 5.08
C GLY A 2 -4.89 -2.16 5.40
N ILE A 3 -3.81 -2.73 5.98
CA ILE A 3 -3.78 -4.14 6.41
C ILE A 3 -4.95 -4.46 7.35
N ARG A 4 -5.28 -3.56 8.27
CA ARG A 4 -6.42 -3.73 9.20
C ARG A 4 -7.75 -3.84 8.45
N ALA A 5 -7.99 -2.99 7.45
CA ALA A 5 -9.22 -3.04 6.65
C ALA A 5 -9.34 -4.38 5.91
N ALA A 6 -8.28 -4.80 5.21
CA ALA A 6 -8.26 -6.06 4.48
C ALA A 6 -8.37 -7.28 5.40
N ALA A 7 -7.64 -7.29 6.52
CA ALA A 7 -7.61 -8.40 7.46
C ALA A 7 -8.95 -8.62 8.15
N LEU A 8 -9.63 -7.55 8.58
CA LEU A 8 -10.95 -7.68 9.22
C LEU A 8 -11.98 -8.30 8.26
N SER A 9 -11.98 -7.87 6.99
CA SER A 9 -12.83 -8.46 5.95
C SER A 9 -12.48 -9.92 5.69
N ALA A 10 -11.19 -10.24 5.52
CA ALA A 10 -10.72 -11.60 5.28
C ALA A 10 -11.07 -12.55 6.42
N ILE A 11 -10.92 -12.13 7.69
CA ILE A 11 -11.30 -12.93 8.86
C ILE A 11 -12.82 -13.19 8.85
N GLY A 12 -13.63 -12.18 8.51
CA GLY A 12 -15.08 -12.33 8.35
C GLY A 12 -15.44 -13.34 7.26
N GLY A 13 -14.79 -13.25 6.10
CA GLY A 13 -14.96 -14.19 4.99
C GLY A 13 -14.52 -15.62 5.33
N ILE A 14 -13.36 -15.78 5.98
CA ILE A 14 -12.87 -17.07 6.47
C ILE A 14 -13.87 -17.73 7.41
N LYS A 15 -14.47 -16.97 8.33
CA LYS A 15 -15.55 -17.46 9.20
C LYS A 15 -16.73 -18.00 8.39
N LYS A 16 -17.17 -17.29 7.34
CA LYS A 16 -18.24 -17.77 6.43
C LYS A 16 -17.82 -19.09 5.75
N CYS A 17 -16.58 -19.19 5.27
CA CYS A 17 -16.07 -20.41 4.65
C CYS A 17 -16.10 -21.61 5.60
N TYR A 18 -15.68 -21.44 6.87
CA TYR A 18 -15.75 -22.49 7.88
C TYR A 18 -17.18 -22.99 8.13
N ILE A 19 -18.13 -22.07 8.31
CA ILE A 19 -19.54 -22.42 8.54
C ILE A 19 -20.13 -23.20 7.35
N GLN A 20 -19.71 -22.86 6.13
CA GLN A 20 -20.19 -23.47 4.90
C GLN A 20 -19.39 -24.71 4.45
N ASN A 21 -18.38 -25.15 5.23
CA ASN A 21 -17.44 -26.21 4.85
C ASN A 21 -16.80 -25.97 3.45
N LYS A 22 -16.52 -24.72 3.12
CA LYS A 22 -15.85 -24.33 1.87
C LYS A 22 -14.35 -24.14 2.09
N PRO A 23 -13.51 -24.46 1.09
CA PRO A 23 -12.08 -24.17 1.18
C PRO A 23 -11.84 -22.67 1.27
N ILE A 24 -10.84 -22.29 2.08
CA ILE A 24 -10.41 -20.90 2.20
C ILE A 24 -9.58 -20.52 0.98
N PRO A 25 -9.88 -19.40 0.29
CA PRO A 25 -9.05 -18.94 -0.82
C PRO A 25 -7.63 -18.61 -0.34
N GLY A 26 -6.62 -19.29 -0.87
CA GLY A 26 -5.21 -19.02 -0.51
C GLY A 26 -4.73 -17.61 -0.86
N VAL A 27 -5.38 -16.95 -1.82
CA VAL A 27 -5.06 -15.58 -2.27
C VAL A 27 -5.33 -14.50 -1.21
N LEU A 28 -6.10 -14.80 -0.15
CA LEU A 28 -6.45 -13.81 0.88
C LEU A 28 -5.23 -13.14 1.51
N ILE A 29 -4.13 -13.88 1.69
CA ILE A 29 -2.90 -13.32 2.26
C ILE A 29 -2.33 -12.20 1.39
N VAL A 30 -2.49 -12.30 0.06
CA VAL A 30 -2.01 -11.28 -0.88
C VAL A 30 -2.79 -9.97 -0.70
N TYR A 31 -4.12 -10.07 -0.53
CA TYR A 31 -4.97 -8.90 -0.31
C TYR A 31 -4.69 -8.20 1.03
N ILE A 32 -4.33 -8.98 2.05
CA ILE A 32 -3.94 -8.47 3.37
C ILE A 32 -2.55 -7.82 3.32
N ALA A 33 -1.62 -8.42 2.59
CA ALA A 33 -0.23 -8.01 2.55
C ALA A 33 0.04 -6.84 1.58
N ALA A 34 -0.81 -6.59 0.58
CA ALA A 34 -0.59 -5.55 -0.42
C ALA A 34 -0.19 -4.16 0.17
N PRO A 35 -0.83 -3.66 1.25
CA PRO A 35 -0.47 -2.37 1.85
C PRO A 35 0.93 -2.30 2.51
N ILE A 36 1.68 -3.41 2.59
CA ILE A 36 3.06 -3.41 3.09
C ILE A 36 4.00 -2.66 2.13
N SER A 37 3.69 -2.67 0.83
CA SER A 37 4.50 -2.01 -0.21
C SER A 37 4.74 -0.53 0.11
N GLN A 38 3.75 0.20 0.63
CA GLN A 38 3.88 1.63 0.99
C GLN A 38 4.85 1.87 2.13
N THR A 39 4.96 0.94 3.09
CA THR A 39 5.98 1.03 4.15
C THR A 39 7.38 0.90 3.56
N ILE A 40 7.56 -0.02 2.60
CA ILE A 40 8.85 -0.21 1.91
C ILE A 40 9.18 1.03 1.08
N TYR A 41 8.22 1.59 0.33
CA TYR A 41 8.43 2.81 -0.44
C TYR A 41 8.75 4.01 0.44
N GLY A 42 8.09 4.13 1.60
CA GLY A 42 8.39 5.16 2.58
C GLY A 42 9.80 5.05 3.14
N LEU A 43 10.25 3.82 3.43
CA LEU A 43 11.62 3.56 3.86
C LEU A 43 12.63 3.94 2.78
N ILE A 44 12.39 3.55 1.52
CA ILE A 44 13.28 3.89 0.40
C ILE A 44 13.39 5.42 0.27
N LEU A 45 12.27 6.14 0.28
CA LEU A 45 12.27 7.59 0.18
C LEU A 45 12.98 8.25 1.37
N LEU A 46 12.75 7.76 2.60
CA LEU A 46 13.41 8.26 3.80
C LEU A 46 14.94 8.11 3.71
N LEU A 47 15.42 6.96 3.26
CA LEU A 47 16.86 6.71 3.10
C LEU A 47 17.51 7.64 2.07
N GLN A 48 16.77 8.10 1.06
CA GLN A 48 17.24 9.11 0.10
C GLN A 48 17.11 10.54 0.64
N LEU A 49 16.14 10.79 1.52
CA LEU A 49 15.87 12.12 2.09
C LEU A 49 16.88 12.52 3.16
N ILE A 50 17.25 11.61 4.06
CA ILE A 50 18.19 11.85 5.18
C ILE A 50 19.48 12.55 4.74
N PRO A 51 20.25 12.07 3.74
CA PRO A 51 21.49 12.71 3.33
C PRO A 51 21.29 14.09 2.65
N ALA A 52 20.06 14.43 2.27
CA ALA A 52 19.74 15.70 1.64
C ALA A 52 19.23 16.76 2.63
N MET A 53 18.97 16.41 3.90
CA MET A 53 18.25 17.27 4.84
C MET A 53 18.88 18.65 5.08
N ASP A 54 20.21 18.75 5.04
CA ASP A 54 20.92 20.02 5.25
C ASP A 54 20.79 20.99 4.05
N LYS A 55 20.30 20.51 2.90
CA LYS A 55 20.15 21.35 1.70
C LYS A 55 18.97 22.31 1.76
N SER A 56 17.92 22.00 2.54
CA SER A 56 16.74 22.85 2.64
C SER A 56 15.83 22.46 3.81
N ALA A 57 15.37 23.46 4.57
CA ALA A 57 14.39 23.28 5.65
C ALA A 57 13.03 22.75 5.13
N TYR A 58 12.71 22.93 3.84
CA TYR A 58 11.47 22.42 3.25
C TYR A 58 11.47 20.90 3.04
N LEU A 59 12.62 20.23 3.14
CA LEU A 59 12.73 18.77 2.93
C LEU A 59 12.04 17.97 4.04
N GLY A 60 12.01 18.49 5.27
CA GLY A 60 11.22 17.89 6.34
C GLY A 60 9.72 17.92 6.04
N LEU A 61 9.22 19.06 5.54
CA LEU A 61 7.83 19.22 5.13
C LEU A 61 7.48 18.32 3.94
N PHE A 62 8.38 18.23 2.96
CA PHE A 62 8.27 17.31 1.84
C PHE A 62 8.14 15.85 2.33
N GLY A 63 8.98 15.42 3.28
CA GLY A 63 8.91 14.09 3.87
C GLY A 63 7.56 13.79 4.53
N VAL A 64 6.97 14.76 5.23
CA VAL A 64 5.63 14.63 5.83
C VAL A 64 4.57 14.44 4.75
N PHE A 65 4.54 15.28 3.71
CA PHE A 65 3.55 15.15 2.63
C PHE A 65 3.70 13.86 1.84
N ALA A 66 4.94 13.44 1.56
CA ALA A 66 5.20 12.15 0.91
C ALA A 66 4.72 10.97 1.78
N GLY A 67 5.01 11.01 3.09
CA GLY A 67 4.51 10.02 4.05
C GLY A 67 2.97 9.96 4.10
N MET A 68 2.31 11.12 4.06
CA MET A 68 0.85 11.19 3.97
C MET A 68 0.32 10.58 2.68
N GLY A 69 0.94 10.88 1.54
CA GLY A 69 0.57 10.29 0.25
C GLY A 69 0.66 8.76 0.25
N LEU A 70 1.73 8.22 0.82
CA LEU A 70 1.91 6.78 1.01
C LEU A 70 0.87 6.19 1.98
N ALA A 71 0.56 6.87 3.08
CA ALA A 71 -0.47 6.41 4.02
C ALA A 71 -1.87 6.34 3.38
N VAL A 72 -2.22 7.33 2.56
CA VAL A 72 -3.48 7.34 1.79
C VAL A 72 -3.51 6.20 0.78
N SER A 73 -2.42 5.97 0.04
CA SER A 73 -2.33 4.85 -0.90
C SER A 73 -2.48 3.49 -0.19
N ALA A 74 -1.80 3.31 0.96
CA ALA A 74 -1.90 2.09 1.76
C ALA A 74 -3.33 1.84 2.24
N TYR A 75 -4.05 2.90 2.63
CA TYR A 75 -5.45 2.81 3.00
C TYR A 75 -6.34 2.41 1.81
N GLY A 76 -6.13 3.01 0.64
CA GLY A 76 -6.81 2.64 -0.61
C GLY A 76 -6.61 1.18 -1.00
N GLN A 77 -5.36 0.69 -0.94
CA GLN A 77 -5.06 -0.74 -1.13
C GLN A 77 -5.78 -1.63 -0.11
N GLY A 78 -5.86 -1.20 1.15
CA GLY A 78 -6.59 -1.92 2.18
C GLY A 78 -8.10 -2.04 1.91
N ILE A 79 -8.73 -0.98 1.39
CA ILE A 79 -10.15 -1.00 1.01
C ILE A 79 -10.38 -1.96 -0.15
N ILE A 80 -9.55 -1.87 -1.21
CA ILE A 80 -9.65 -2.76 -2.37
C ILE A 80 -9.39 -4.22 -1.94
N GLY A 81 -8.38 -4.45 -1.11
CA GLY A 81 -8.06 -5.76 -0.54
C GLY A 81 -9.19 -6.32 0.33
N ALA A 82 -9.90 -5.47 1.08
CA ALA A 82 -11.07 -5.88 1.85
C ALA A 82 -12.21 -6.36 0.96
N ALA A 83 -12.52 -5.64 -0.12
CA ALA A 83 -13.54 -6.03 -1.09
C ALA A 83 -13.15 -7.32 -1.85
N ALA A 84 -11.88 -7.42 -2.26
CA ALA A 84 -11.35 -8.62 -2.89
C ALA A 84 -11.41 -9.85 -1.96
N ALA A 85 -11.12 -9.66 -0.67
CA ALA A 85 -11.18 -10.72 0.32
C ALA A 85 -12.59 -11.26 0.55
N ASP A 86 -13.59 -10.38 0.66
CA ASP A 86 -14.98 -10.78 0.80
C ASP A 86 -15.47 -11.50 -0.47
N ALA A 87 -15.23 -10.92 -1.65
CA ALA A 87 -15.60 -11.52 -2.94
C ALA A 87 -14.94 -12.89 -3.16
N ALA A 88 -13.66 -13.04 -2.81
CA ALA A 88 -12.96 -14.32 -2.93
C ALA A 88 -13.54 -15.38 -1.98
N CYS A 89 -13.89 -15.01 -0.75
CA CYS A 89 -14.51 -15.94 0.21
C CYS A 89 -15.92 -16.38 -0.23
N GLU A 90 -16.70 -15.49 -0.85
CA GLU A 90 -18.05 -15.82 -1.32
C GLU A 90 -18.04 -16.69 -2.58
N THR A 91 -17.14 -16.39 -3.52
CA THR A 91 -17.02 -17.12 -4.79
C THR A 91 -16.14 -18.36 -4.71
N GLY A 92 -15.30 -18.47 -3.68
CA GLY A 92 -14.28 -19.51 -3.56
C GLY A 92 -13.11 -19.35 -4.54
N LYS A 93 -12.99 -18.21 -5.24
CA LYS A 93 -12.00 -17.98 -6.30
C LYS A 93 -11.31 -16.63 -6.12
N GLY A 94 -10.01 -16.58 -6.43
CA GLY A 94 -9.29 -15.32 -6.62
C GLY A 94 -9.31 -14.91 -8.09
N ASP A 95 -10.19 -13.97 -8.48
CA ASP A 95 -10.13 -13.42 -9.84
C ASP A 95 -8.84 -12.58 -9.98
N PRO A 96 -8.00 -12.82 -11.01
CA PRO A 96 -6.81 -12.02 -11.30
C PRO A 96 -7.08 -10.51 -11.35
N LYS A 97 -8.29 -10.09 -11.72
CA LYS A 97 -8.70 -8.68 -11.75
C LYS A 97 -8.60 -7.99 -10.39
N PHE A 98 -8.72 -8.73 -9.29
CA PHE A 98 -8.57 -8.17 -7.94
C PHE A 98 -7.11 -7.74 -7.67
N ILE A 99 -6.15 -8.50 -8.17
CA ILE A 99 -4.73 -8.14 -8.10
C ILE A 99 -4.42 -6.96 -9.02
N ILE A 100 -5.02 -6.92 -10.22
CA ILE A 100 -4.89 -5.78 -11.13
C ILE A 100 -5.40 -4.50 -10.47
N ALA A 101 -6.55 -4.56 -9.79
CA ALA A 101 -7.09 -3.41 -9.06
C ALA A 101 -6.14 -2.92 -7.95
N LEU A 102 -5.50 -3.83 -7.21
CA LEU A 102 -4.47 -3.50 -6.23
C LEU A 102 -3.23 -2.84 -6.86
N GLY A 103 -2.81 -3.31 -8.05
CA GLY A 103 -1.71 -2.71 -8.80
C GLY A 103 -2.03 -1.32 -9.33
N ILE A 104 -3.28 -1.05 -9.72
CA ILE A 104 -3.70 0.27 -10.18
C ILE A 104 -3.58 1.31 -9.06
N ILE A 105 -4.09 1.02 -7.86
CA ILE A 105 -3.98 1.95 -6.73
C ILE A 105 -2.53 2.09 -6.20
N GLU A 106 -1.69 1.07 -6.44
CA GLU A 106 -0.27 1.10 -6.10
C GLU A 106 0.49 2.19 -6.87
N THR A 107 0.08 2.47 -8.12
CA THR A 107 0.72 3.50 -8.95
C THR A 107 0.78 4.86 -8.28
N VAL A 108 -0.20 5.19 -7.42
CA VAL A 108 -0.20 6.44 -6.64
C VAL A 108 1.00 6.50 -5.70
N ALA A 109 1.30 5.41 -4.99
CA ALA A 109 2.46 5.35 -4.11
C ALA A 109 3.78 5.35 -4.88
N LEU A 110 3.83 4.66 -6.02
CA LEU A 110 4.99 4.67 -6.90
C LEU A 110 5.27 6.08 -7.42
N PHE A 111 4.26 6.86 -7.80
CA PHE A 111 4.46 8.25 -8.20
C PHE A 111 4.98 9.11 -7.06
N VAL A 112 4.43 8.97 -5.85
CA VAL A 112 4.95 9.70 -4.67
C VAL A 112 6.42 9.39 -4.41
N MET A 113 6.80 8.11 -4.44
CA MET A 113 8.18 7.68 -4.20
C MET A 113 9.12 8.13 -5.34
N VAL A 114 8.79 7.80 -6.59
CA VAL A 114 9.65 8.05 -7.74
C VAL A 114 9.82 9.56 -7.97
N PHE A 115 8.74 10.33 -7.96
CA PHE A 115 8.84 11.79 -8.12
C PHE A 115 9.59 12.42 -6.94
N GLY A 116 9.43 11.88 -5.73
CA GLY A 116 10.20 12.31 -4.58
C GLY A 116 11.71 12.11 -4.76
N ILE A 117 12.13 10.92 -5.17
CA ILE A 117 13.55 10.62 -5.42
C ILE A 117 14.09 11.50 -6.55
N LEU A 118 13.33 11.68 -7.63
CA LEU A 118 13.73 12.57 -8.73
C LEU A 118 13.86 14.03 -8.29
N ALA A 119 12.97 14.52 -7.43
CA ALA A 119 13.06 15.86 -6.87
C ALA A 119 14.32 16.03 -6.01
N LEU A 120 14.66 15.04 -5.19
CA LEU A 120 15.88 15.05 -4.37
C LEU A 120 17.16 15.08 -5.20
N GLY A 121 17.20 14.31 -6.31
CA GLY A 121 18.33 14.29 -7.23
C GLY A 121 18.60 15.61 -7.95
N ASN A 122 17.59 16.47 -8.07
CA ASN A 122 17.67 17.77 -8.73
C ASN A 122 17.88 18.96 -7.77
N LEU A 123 18.13 18.69 -6.47
CA LEU A 123 18.39 19.78 -5.52
C LEU A 123 19.71 20.50 -5.85
N PRO A 124 19.71 21.84 -5.91
CA PRO A 124 20.93 22.61 -6.12
C PRO A 124 21.94 22.37 -5.00
N SER A 125 23.23 22.51 -5.32
CA SER A 125 24.30 22.43 -4.33
C SER A 125 24.14 23.54 -3.27
N PRO A 126 24.51 23.27 -2.00
CA PRO A 126 24.52 24.31 -0.97
C PRO A 126 25.36 25.51 -1.45
N GLN A 127 24.82 26.72 -1.34
CA GLN A 127 25.53 27.98 -1.60
C GLN A 127 26.44 28.34 -0.43
#